data_AF-A0A1F2Z9C5-F1
#
_entry.id   AF-A0A1F2Z9C5-F1
#
_cell.length_a   1.000
_cell.length_b   1.000
_cell.length_c   1.000
_cell.angle_alpha   90.00
_cell.angle_beta   90.00
_cell.angle_gamma   90.00
#
_symmetry.space_group_name_H-M   'P 1'
#
loop_
_entity.id
_entity.type
_entity.pdbx_description
1 polymer ?
#
loop_
_entity_poly.entity_id
_entity_poly.type
_entity_poly.pdbx_seq_one_letter_code
_entity_poly.pdbx_strand_id
1 'polypeptide(L)'
;MGNPGGFLTAPANSGYNTVYNQQGLRSGLSQEARNVIARWTLKVDNSRETPKKITDGTPQINADRRVLDDALKTPGVTMDELNSIGQIKVLLNLAEVRQLTNQAATAQTSFPATYRNLIGEQKSQRYPDRGGQSRTEDWYTAKRDRLRVLLNDLQEFLNRSPQFAQNPPDLLIGLLPSLQAGSQALDLYNKFCNCFTNANLSYCKTLAQAAPSKGGRGFSSGFSDDDSDNRDDRFDDNQGFDPF
;
A
#
# COMPACT_ATOMS: atom_id res chain seq x y z
N MET A 1 -51.96 -54.74 -6.91
CA MET A 1 -50.94 -55.13 -7.91
C MET A 1 -50.58 -53.89 -8.70
N GLY A 2 -49.30 -53.51 -8.71
CA GLY A 2 -48.79 -52.32 -9.41
C GLY A 2 -47.36 -52.02 -8.95
N ASN A 3 -46.38 -52.42 -9.77
CA ASN A 3 -44.95 -52.43 -9.52
C ASN A 3 -44.33 -51.00 -9.58
N PRO A 4 -43.10 -50.81 -9.04
CA PRO A 4 -42.40 -49.54 -8.87
C PRO A 4 -41.36 -49.28 -9.99
N GLY A 5 -40.67 -48.13 -9.90
CA GLY A 5 -39.51 -47.73 -10.71
C GLY A 5 -39.82 -46.46 -11.50
N GLY A 6 -39.23 -45.29 -11.28
CA GLY A 6 -37.92 -44.96 -10.72
C GLY A 6 -37.07 -44.36 -11.84
N PHE A 7 -36.90 -43.04 -11.87
CA PHE A 7 -35.78 -42.35 -12.54
C PHE A 7 -35.58 -40.94 -11.93
N LEU A 8 -34.43 -40.80 -11.26
CA LEU A 8 -33.49 -39.66 -11.20
C LEU A 8 -34.01 -38.25 -11.53
N THR A 9 -33.92 -37.34 -10.57
CA THR A 9 -33.25 -36.04 -10.74
C THR A 9 -32.81 -35.51 -9.36
N ALA A 10 -31.53 -35.12 -9.26
CA ALA A 10 -30.96 -34.48 -8.09
C ALA A 10 -31.69 -33.14 -7.80
N PRO A 11 -31.89 -32.73 -6.53
CA PRO A 11 -32.29 -31.35 -6.29
C PRO A 11 -31.10 -30.45 -6.62
N ALA A 12 -31.29 -29.70 -7.72
CA ALA A 12 -30.50 -28.58 -8.10
C ALA A 12 -30.43 -27.55 -6.96
N ASN A 13 -29.21 -27.16 -6.62
CA ASN A 13 -28.81 -25.82 -6.22
C ASN A 13 -29.84 -25.04 -5.38
N SER A 14 -29.93 -25.40 -4.10
CA SER A 14 -30.73 -24.69 -3.11
C SER A 14 -30.11 -23.32 -2.80
N GLY A 15 -30.61 -22.29 -3.49
CA GLY A 15 -31.07 -21.09 -2.81
C GLY A 15 -30.04 -20.08 -2.30
N TYR A 16 -29.22 -19.50 -3.18
CA TYR A 16 -28.83 -18.09 -3.00
C TYR A 16 -29.92 -17.21 -3.59
N ASN A 17 -31.03 -17.08 -2.88
CA ASN A 17 -32.00 -16.03 -3.15
C ASN A 17 -32.56 -15.52 -1.82
N THR A 18 -31.67 -14.96 -1.01
CA THR A 18 -32.09 -14.10 0.09
C THR A 18 -32.50 -12.76 -0.53
N VAL A 19 -33.80 -12.65 -0.81
CA VAL A 19 -34.47 -11.38 -1.08
C VAL A 19 -34.19 -10.47 0.12
N TYR A 20 -33.35 -9.45 -0.07
CA TYR A 20 -33.14 -8.36 0.89
C TYR A 20 -34.42 -7.54 1.00
N ASN A 21 -35.40 -8.05 1.74
CA ASN A 21 -36.47 -7.25 2.31
C ASN A 21 -36.03 -6.76 3.68
N GLN A 22 -35.21 -5.70 3.69
CA GLN A 22 -35.07 -4.81 4.84
C GLN A 22 -35.49 -3.41 4.41
N GLN A 23 -36.78 -3.15 4.51
CA GLN A 23 -37.26 -1.78 4.66
C GLN A 23 -36.89 -1.31 6.08
N GLY A 24 -36.12 -0.22 6.18
CA GLY A 24 -36.40 0.76 7.24
C GLY A 24 -35.37 1.06 8.32
N LEU A 25 -34.06 0.86 8.11
CA LEU A 25 -33.05 1.73 8.72
C LEU A 25 -32.24 2.31 7.57
N ARG A 26 -32.50 3.56 7.19
CA ARG A 26 -31.59 4.28 6.29
C ARG A 26 -30.27 4.39 7.03
N SER A 27 -29.31 3.54 6.67
CA SER A 27 -28.00 3.60 7.28
C SER A 27 -27.38 4.99 7.03
N GLY A 28 -26.74 5.53 8.06
CA GLY A 28 -25.99 6.78 8.01
C GLY A 28 -24.70 6.69 7.18
N LEU A 29 -24.35 5.50 6.67
CA LEU A 29 -23.13 5.32 5.88
C LEU A 29 -23.23 6.01 4.52
N SER A 30 -22.28 6.91 4.24
CA SER A 30 -22.21 7.67 2.99
C SER A 30 -22.04 6.77 1.78
N GLN A 31 -22.51 7.22 0.62
CA GLN A 31 -22.34 6.49 -0.64
C GLN A 31 -20.86 6.27 -0.97
N GLU A 32 -20.01 7.25 -0.67
CA GLU A 32 -18.56 7.14 -0.87
C GLU A 32 -17.96 6.01 -0.03
N ALA A 33 -18.30 5.93 1.26
CA ALA A 33 -17.80 4.87 2.12
C ALA A 33 -18.29 3.48 1.67
N ARG A 34 -19.55 3.36 1.23
CA ARG A 34 -20.06 2.13 0.61
C ARG A 34 -19.27 1.74 -0.64
N ASN A 35 -18.94 2.72 -1.49
CA ASN A 35 -18.14 2.48 -2.69
C ASN A 35 -16.71 2.02 -2.34
N VAL A 36 -16.09 2.57 -1.29
CA VAL A 36 -14.79 2.10 -0.80
C VAL A 36 -14.89 0.64 -0.34
N ILE A 37 -15.85 0.32 0.52
CA ILE A 37 -16.04 -1.04 1.04
C ILE A 37 -16.25 -2.02 -0.12
N ALA A 38 -17.20 -1.72 -1.03
CA ALA A 38 -17.51 -2.58 -2.17
C ALA A 38 -16.29 -2.80 -3.07
N ARG A 39 -15.52 -1.75 -3.36
CA ARG A 39 -14.32 -1.85 -4.19
C ARG A 39 -13.25 -2.74 -3.57
N TRP A 40 -12.99 -2.60 -2.27
CA TRP A 40 -11.98 -3.40 -1.58
C TRP A 40 -12.41 -4.85 -1.40
N THR A 41 -13.68 -5.11 -1.13
CA THR A 41 -14.25 -6.47 -1.15
C THR A 41 -14.10 -7.11 -2.53
N LEU A 42 -14.51 -6.40 -3.59
CA LEU A 42 -14.41 -6.92 -4.97
C LEU A 42 -12.96 -7.18 -5.39
N LYS A 43 -11.99 -6.38 -4.91
CA LYS A 43 -10.56 -6.63 -5.15
C LYS A 43 -10.09 -7.93 -4.50
N VAL A 44 -10.59 -8.25 -3.31
CA VAL A 44 -10.33 -9.54 -2.66
C VAL A 44 -10.94 -10.67 -3.48
N ASP A 45 -12.23 -10.57 -3.83
CA ASP A 45 -12.96 -11.62 -4.55
C ASP A 45 -12.34 -11.95 -5.92
N ASN A 46 -11.85 -10.92 -6.63
CA ASN A 46 -11.20 -11.09 -7.93
C ASN A 46 -9.74 -11.55 -7.84
N SER A 47 -9.11 -11.49 -6.65
CA SER A 47 -7.73 -11.93 -6.46
C SER A 47 -7.69 -13.46 -6.36
N ARG A 48 -7.70 -14.12 -7.52
CA ARG A 48 -7.88 -15.59 -7.69
C ARG A 48 -6.99 -16.51 -6.84
N GLU A 49 -6.00 -16.02 -6.09
CA GLU A 49 -5.17 -16.87 -5.23
C GLU A 49 -4.73 -16.27 -3.89
N THR A 50 -4.99 -14.99 -3.58
CA THR A 50 -4.84 -14.43 -2.21
C THR A 50 -4.94 -12.90 -2.21
N PRO A 51 -5.45 -12.28 -1.12
CA PRO A 51 -5.30 -10.85 -0.87
C PRO A 51 -3.83 -10.38 -0.90
N LYS A 52 -2.86 -11.30 -0.77
CA LYS A 52 -1.39 -11.09 -0.79
C LYS A 52 -0.88 -10.22 -1.94
N LYS A 53 -1.61 -10.13 -3.05
CA LYS A 53 -1.24 -9.33 -4.24
C LYS A 53 -1.94 -7.97 -4.30
N ILE A 54 -2.87 -7.68 -3.39
CA ILE A 54 -3.56 -6.40 -3.39
C ILE A 54 -2.58 -5.32 -2.95
N THR A 55 -2.16 -4.54 -3.94
CA THR A 55 -1.35 -3.34 -3.78
C THR A 55 -2.04 -2.22 -4.54
N ASP A 56 -2.44 -1.16 -3.84
CA ASP A 56 -2.90 0.08 -4.47
C ASP A 56 -1.83 1.16 -4.32
N GLY A 57 -1.97 2.23 -5.08
CA GLY A 57 -1.16 3.43 -4.88
C GLY A 57 -1.40 4.03 -3.49
N THR A 58 -0.34 4.45 -2.83
CA THR A 58 -0.40 5.11 -1.51
C THR A 58 -1.40 6.29 -1.46
N PRO A 59 -1.56 7.12 -2.53
CA PRO A 59 -2.59 8.15 -2.55
C PRO A 59 -4.02 7.60 -2.44
N GLN A 60 -4.34 6.53 -3.17
CA GLN A 60 -5.67 5.90 -3.12
C GLN A 60 -5.94 5.27 -1.76
N ILE A 61 -4.96 4.55 -1.19
CA ILE A 61 -5.08 3.95 0.15
C ILE A 61 -5.37 5.05 1.19
N ASN A 62 -4.69 6.19 1.10
CA ASN A 62 -4.90 7.31 2.03
C ASN A 62 -6.26 8.00 1.83
N ALA A 63 -6.70 8.19 0.59
CA ALA A 63 -8.02 8.73 0.29
C ALA A 63 -9.12 7.82 0.84
N ASP A 64 -9.02 6.52 0.59
CA ASP A 64 -9.98 5.51 1.06
C ASP A 64 -10.00 5.43 2.59
N ARG A 65 -8.83 5.50 3.23
CA ARG A 65 -8.74 5.53 4.70
C ARG A 65 -9.46 6.75 5.28
N ARG A 66 -9.28 7.94 4.68
CA ARG A 66 -9.96 9.17 5.13
C ARG A 66 -11.48 9.06 5.01
N VAL A 67 -11.97 8.57 3.87
CA VAL A 67 -13.42 8.35 3.66
C VAL A 67 -13.98 7.42 4.74
N LEU A 68 -13.27 6.35 5.07
CA LEU A 68 -13.69 5.41 6.12
C LEU A 68 -13.58 6.00 7.53
N ASP A 69 -12.56 6.82 7.80
CA ASP A 69 -12.40 7.52 9.09
C ASP A 69 -13.52 8.53 9.33
N ASP A 70 -13.97 9.22 8.27
CA ASP A 70 -15.10 10.13 8.35
C ASP A 70 -16.42 9.38 8.49
N ALA A 71 -16.57 8.23 7.83
CA ALA A 71 -17.72 7.35 8.01
C ALA A 71 -17.89 6.86 9.45
N LEU A 72 -16.82 6.61 10.20
CA LEU A 72 -16.87 6.20 11.61
C LEU A 72 -17.42 7.29 12.54
N LYS A 73 -17.42 8.55 12.11
CA LYS A 73 -17.94 9.68 12.89
C LYS A 73 -19.41 9.95 12.59
N THR A 74 -19.98 9.31 11.58
CA THR A 74 -21.34 9.58 11.12
C THR A 74 -22.38 8.91 12.03
N PRO A 75 -23.37 9.65 12.54
CA PRO A 75 -24.47 9.06 13.32
C PRO A 75 -25.30 8.08 12.47
N GLY A 76 -25.80 7.01 13.10
CA GLY A 76 -26.72 6.07 12.44
C GLY A 76 -26.05 5.01 11.55
N VAL A 77 -24.73 4.83 11.65
CA VAL A 77 -24.02 3.67 11.09
C VAL A 77 -24.29 2.46 11.98
N THR A 78 -24.65 1.32 11.37
CA THR A 78 -24.96 0.09 12.13
C THR A 78 -23.69 -0.59 12.64
N MET A 79 -23.81 -1.48 13.63
CA MET A 79 -22.66 -2.23 14.14
C MET A 79 -21.99 -3.10 13.05
N ASP A 80 -22.78 -3.68 12.15
CA ASP A 80 -22.27 -4.49 11.04
C ASP A 80 -21.47 -3.64 10.03
N GLU A 81 -21.91 -2.40 9.80
CA GLU A 81 -21.19 -1.44 8.96
C GLU A 81 -19.90 -0.96 9.64
N LEU A 82 -19.91 -0.71 10.96
CA LEU A 82 -18.71 -0.41 11.72
C LEU A 82 -17.69 -1.56 11.65
N ASN A 83 -18.15 -2.80 11.79
CA ASN A 83 -17.32 -3.99 11.65
C ASN A 83 -16.72 -4.10 10.23
N SER A 84 -17.54 -3.85 9.20
CA SER A 84 -17.10 -3.85 7.81
C SER A 84 -16.04 -2.76 7.55
N ILE A 85 -16.26 -1.54 8.04
CA ILE A 85 -15.27 -0.45 7.96
C ILE A 85 -13.97 -0.86 8.64
N GLY A 86 -14.05 -1.46 9.84
CA GLY A 86 -12.90 -1.97 10.57
C GLY A 86 -12.08 -2.98 9.77
N GLN A 87 -12.75 -3.97 9.17
CA GLN A 87 -12.09 -4.99 8.34
C GLN A 87 -11.42 -4.37 7.11
N ILE A 88 -12.08 -3.44 6.42
CA ILE A 88 -11.50 -2.76 5.25
C ILE A 88 -10.31 -1.88 5.65
N LYS A 89 -10.34 -1.20 6.80
CA LYS A 89 -9.18 -0.44 7.30
C LYS A 89 -7.98 -1.32 7.57
N VAL A 90 -8.18 -2.52 8.12
CA VAL A 90 -7.11 -3.51 8.30
C VAL A 90 -6.57 -3.97 6.95
N LEU A 91 -7.45 -4.22 5.97
CA LEU A 91 -7.07 -4.57 4.60
C LEU A 91 -6.26 -3.45 3.92
N LEU A 92 -6.63 -2.18 4.11
CA LEU A 92 -5.88 -1.02 3.62
C LEU A 92 -4.46 -0.99 4.21
N ASN A 93 -4.33 -1.18 5.53
CA ASN A 93 -3.02 -1.25 6.19
C ASN A 93 -2.19 -2.41 5.64
N LEU A 94 -2.81 -3.56 5.42
CA LEU A 94 -2.16 -4.75 4.90
C LEU A 94 -1.67 -4.56 3.45
N ALA A 95 -2.46 -3.91 2.61
CA ALA A 95 -2.09 -3.55 1.24
C ALA A 95 -0.87 -2.61 1.23
N GLU A 96 -0.83 -1.64 2.14
CA GLU A 96 0.29 -0.71 2.27
C GLU A 96 1.57 -1.40 2.77
N VAL A 97 1.47 -2.34 3.73
CA VAL A 97 2.62 -3.18 4.16
C VAL A 97 3.20 -3.96 2.98
N ARG A 98 2.34 -4.56 2.15
CA ARG A 98 2.77 -5.31 0.95
C ARG A 98 3.46 -4.41 -0.07
N GLN A 99 2.91 -3.22 -0.29
CA GLN A 99 3.51 -2.21 -1.17
C GLN A 99 4.90 -1.81 -0.67
N LEU A 100 5.04 -1.50 0.63
CA LEU A 100 6.32 -1.12 1.24
C LEU A 100 7.33 -2.28 1.25
N THR A 101 6.86 -3.51 1.42
CA THR A 101 7.71 -4.72 1.32
C THR A 101 8.27 -4.88 -0.10
N ASN A 102 7.44 -4.68 -1.12
CA ASN A 102 7.90 -4.71 -2.52
C ASN A 102 8.89 -3.57 -2.80
N GLN A 103 8.63 -2.37 -2.26
CA GLN A 103 9.57 -1.24 -2.36
C GLN A 103 10.90 -1.52 -1.66
N ALA A 104 10.91 -2.27 -0.56
CA ALA A 104 12.16 -2.67 0.11
C ALA A 104 13.01 -3.57 -0.78
N ALA A 105 12.40 -4.52 -1.49
CA ALA A 105 13.09 -5.39 -2.44
C ALA A 105 13.68 -4.59 -3.61
N THR A 106 12.94 -3.62 -4.17
CA THR A 106 13.47 -2.69 -5.18
C THR A 106 14.57 -1.79 -4.62
N ALA A 107 14.42 -1.32 -3.38
CA ALA A 107 15.41 -0.47 -2.73
C ALA A 107 16.71 -1.24 -2.47
N GLN A 108 16.65 -2.54 -2.22
CA GLN A 108 17.82 -3.40 -2.07
C GLN A 108 18.68 -3.47 -3.33
N THR A 109 18.05 -3.46 -4.51
CA THR A 109 18.78 -3.50 -5.78
C THR A 109 19.41 -2.16 -6.13
N SER A 110 18.77 -1.04 -5.76
CA SER A 110 19.29 0.31 -6.01
C SER A 110 20.25 0.83 -4.93
N PHE A 111 20.16 0.32 -3.70
CA PHE A 111 20.96 0.76 -2.55
C PHE A 111 22.49 0.78 -2.80
N PRO A 112 23.11 -0.21 -3.46
CA PRO A 112 24.53 -0.18 -3.82
C PRO A 112 25.00 1.08 -4.53
N ALA A 113 24.21 1.60 -5.47
CA ALA A 113 24.55 2.81 -6.22
C ALA A 113 24.39 4.04 -5.32
N THR A 114 23.29 4.11 -4.57
CA THR A 114 23.02 5.17 -3.60
C THR A 114 24.12 5.28 -2.55
N TYR A 115 24.56 4.15 -2.00
CA TYR A 115 25.58 4.10 -0.97
C TYR A 115 26.97 4.50 -1.50
N ARG A 116 27.36 4.05 -2.70
CA ARG A 116 28.64 4.46 -3.32
C ARG A 116 28.71 5.97 -3.58
N ASN A 117 27.58 6.58 -3.92
CA ASN A 117 27.48 8.03 -4.06
C ASN A 117 27.61 8.74 -2.71
N LEU A 118 27.12 8.14 -1.62
CA LEU A 118 27.26 8.67 -0.26
C LEU A 118 28.72 8.73 0.19
N ILE A 119 29.45 7.62 0.04
CA ILE A 119 30.83 7.49 0.56
C ILE A 119 31.90 8.08 -0.37
N GLY A 120 31.51 8.77 -1.43
CA GLY A 120 32.42 9.47 -2.33
C GLY A 120 33.33 8.55 -3.18
N GLU A 121 32.98 7.28 -3.33
CA GLU A 121 33.75 6.31 -4.14
C GLU A 121 33.61 6.54 -5.65
N GLN A 122 32.57 7.27 -6.10
CA GLN A 122 32.52 7.81 -7.46
C GLN A 122 33.27 9.16 -7.53
N LYS A 123 34.58 9.09 -7.77
CA LYS A 123 35.34 10.26 -8.22
C LYS A 123 34.89 10.62 -9.64
N SER A 124 34.63 11.91 -9.87
CA SER A 124 34.38 12.59 -11.15
C SER A 124 32.99 12.45 -11.81
N GLN A 125 32.13 13.42 -11.55
CA GLN A 125 31.69 14.43 -12.54
C GLN A 125 30.93 15.52 -11.77
N ARG A 126 31.25 16.80 -12.03
CA ARG A 126 30.60 17.96 -11.41
C ARG A 126 29.07 17.83 -11.49
N TYR A 127 28.40 17.80 -10.34
CA TYR A 127 26.98 18.17 -10.21
C TYR A 127 26.78 18.95 -8.90
N PRO A 128 25.84 19.93 -8.88
CA PRO A 128 25.78 20.98 -7.88
C PRO A 128 25.02 20.53 -6.62
N ASP A 129 25.44 21.12 -5.51
CA ASP A 129 24.78 21.24 -4.22
C ASP A 129 24.25 20.00 -3.48
N ARG A 130 24.48 20.05 -2.16
CA ARG A 130 24.13 19.07 -1.12
C ARG A 130 22.63 18.76 -0.96
N GLY A 131 21.79 18.99 -1.98
CA GLY A 131 20.34 18.77 -1.95
C GLY A 131 19.85 17.38 -2.35
N GLY A 132 20.68 16.57 -3.03
CA GLY A 132 20.27 15.26 -3.56
C GLY A 132 20.42 14.06 -2.60
N GLN A 133 21.42 14.08 -1.71
CA GLN A 133 21.66 13.01 -0.72
C GLN A 133 20.58 13.03 0.38
N SER A 134 20.20 14.22 0.87
CA SER A 134 19.10 14.38 1.85
C SER A 134 17.82 13.73 1.33
N ARG A 135 17.38 14.08 0.11
CA ARG A 135 16.14 13.55 -0.46
C ARG A 135 16.09 12.02 -0.55
N THR A 136 17.23 11.38 -0.76
CA THR A 136 17.29 9.92 -0.86
C THR A 136 17.26 9.27 0.51
N GLU A 137 18.05 9.75 1.47
CA GLU A 137 18.01 9.31 2.87
C GLU A 137 16.63 9.53 3.50
N ASP A 138 16.02 10.70 3.24
CA ASP A 138 14.67 11.08 3.66
C ASP A 138 13.64 10.08 3.14
N TRP A 139 13.80 9.57 1.91
CA TRP A 139 12.93 8.54 1.35
C TRP A 139 13.03 7.22 2.12
N TYR A 140 14.24 6.69 2.36
CA TYR A 140 14.42 5.44 3.10
C TYR A 140 13.86 5.55 4.53
N THR A 141 14.10 6.69 5.18
CA THR A 141 13.61 7.02 6.52
C THR A 141 12.08 7.08 6.54
N ALA A 142 11.46 7.78 5.60
CA ALA A 142 10.01 7.88 5.50
C ALA A 142 9.35 6.50 5.27
N LYS A 143 9.93 5.64 4.42
CA LYS A 143 9.41 4.27 4.20
C LYS A 143 9.56 3.39 5.44
N ARG A 144 10.71 3.44 6.11
CA ARG A 144 10.96 2.75 7.38
C ARG A 144 9.91 3.12 8.43
N ASP A 145 9.72 4.41 8.66
CA ASP A 145 8.85 4.90 9.72
C ASP A 145 7.39 4.59 9.42
N ARG A 146 6.97 4.72 8.16
CA ARG A 146 5.63 4.34 7.74
C ARG A 146 5.37 2.84 7.93
N LEU A 147 6.31 1.99 7.52
CA LEU A 147 6.20 0.54 7.69
C LEU A 147 6.14 0.16 9.18
N ARG A 148 6.94 0.80 10.03
CA ARG A 148 6.91 0.58 11.49
C ARG A 148 5.55 0.88 12.08
N VAL A 149 4.94 2.03 11.74
CA VAL A 149 3.61 2.40 12.22
C VAL A 149 2.58 1.35 11.80
N LEU A 150 2.56 0.96 10.52
CA LEU A 150 1.61 -0.03 10.01
C LEU A 150 1.74 -1.41 10.68
N LEU A 151 2.97 -1.87 10.93
CA LEU A 151 3.21 -3.14 11.63
C LEU A 151 2.74 -3.09 13.07
N ASN A 152 2.97 -1.96 13.77
CA ASN A 152 2.46 -1.77 15.13
C ASN A 152 0.93 -1.77 15.17
N ASP A 153 0.27 -1.05 14.27
CA ASP A 153 -1.19 -0.99 14.19
C ASP A 153 -1.79 -2.39 13.95
N LEU A 154 -1.19 -3.18 13.05
CA LEU A 154 -1.67 -4.53 12.73
C LEU A 154 -1.37 -5.52 13.86
N GLN A 155 -0.25 -5.37 14.58
CA GLN A 155 0.04 -6.17 15.76
C GLN A 155 -0.94 -5.87 16.89
N GLU A 156 -1.27 -4.59 17.12
CA GLU A 156 -2.28 -4.21 18.11
C GLU A 156 -3.65 -4.79 17.75
N PHE A 157 -4.03 -4.73 16.47
CA PHE A 157 -5.25 -5.38 15.98
C PHE A 157 -5.26 -6.89 16.29
N LEU A 158 -4.16 -7.60 16.03
CA LEU A 158 -4.06 -9.02 16.33
C LEU A 158 -4.11 -9.31 17.84
N ASN A 159 -3.54 -8.44 18.67
CA ASN A 159 -3.63 -8.59 20.13
C ASN A 159 -5.08 -8.43 20.63
N ARG A 160 -5.85 -7.54 20.01
CA ARG A 160 -7.28 -7.33 20.31
C ARG A 160 -8.18 -8.41 19.71
N SER A 161 -7.74 -9.08 18.64
CA SER A 161 -8.52 -10.08 17.91
C SER A 161 -7.67 -11.29 17.51
N PRO A 162 -7.20 -12.08 18.50
CA PRO A 162 -6.26 -13.17 18.27
C PRO A 162 -6.81 -14.29 17.38
N GLN A 163 -8.14 -14.43 17.30
CA GLN A 163 -8.80 -15.40 16.43
C GLN A 163 -8.45 -15.21 14.95
N PHE A 164 -8.15 -13.97 14.52
CA PHE A 164 -7.78 -13.67 13.14
C PHE A 164 -6.35 -14.09 12.77
N ALA A 165 -5.51 -14.45 13.75
CA ALA A 165 -4.23 -15.09 13.47
C ALA A 165 -4.41 -16.56 13.03
N GLN A 166 -5.39 -17.26 13.60
CA GLN A 166 -5.63 -18.68 13.32
C GLN A 166 -6.58 -18.87 12.15
N ASN A 167 -7.69 -18.13 12.15
CA ASN A 167 -8.75 -18.19 11.14
C ASN A 167 -9.08 -16.76 10.67
N PRO A 168 -8.22 -16.16 9.81
CA PRO A 168 -8.50 -14.85 9.26
C PRO A 168 -9.77 -14.92 8.38
N PRO A 169 -10.63 -13.88 8.39
CA PRO A 169 -11.66 -13.70 7.38
C PRO A 169 -11.03 -13.69 5.98
N ASP A 170 -11.82 -14.00 4.94
CA ASP A 170 -11.34 -14.03 3.55
C ASP A 170 -10.61 -12.74 3.13
N LEU A 171 -11.14 -11.60 3.58
CA LEU A 171 -10.54 -10.27 3.39
C LEU A 171 -9.13 -10.14 3.97
N LEU A 172 -8.80 -10.88 5.02
CA LEU A 172 -7.54 -10.80 5.76
C LEU A 172 -6.63 -12.03 5.53
N ILE A 173 -6.95 -12.89 4.57
CA ILE A 173 -6.08 -14.02 4.23
C ILE A 173 -4.67 -13.52 3.87
N GLY A 174 -3.68 -14.18 4.45
CA GLY A 174 -2.27 -13.81 4.29
C GLY A 174 -1.81 -12.66 5.18
N LEU A 175 -2.58 -12.29 6.21
CA LEU A 175 -2.18 -11.33 7.25
C LEU A 175 -0.83 -11.69 7.87
N LEU A 176 -0.70 -12.87 8.49
CA LEU A 176 0.54 -13.32 9.13
C LEU A 176 1.75 -13.35 8.19
N PRO A 177 1.68 -13.97 7.00
CA PRO A 177 2.79 -13.91 6.03
C PRO A 177 3.19 -12.48 5.64
N SER A 178 2.22 -11.57 5.52
CA SER A 178 2.52 -10.17 5.17
C SER A 178 3.17 -9.42 6.33
N LEU A 179 2.81 -9.72 7.57
CA LEU A 179 3.47 -9.18 8.76
C LEU A 179 4.91 -9.68 8.88
N GLN A 180 5.14 -10.97 8.63
CA GLN A 180 6.48 -11.53 8.62
C GLN A 180 7.35 -10.89 7.54
N ALA A 181 6.84 -10.79 6.31
CA ALA A 181 7.55 -10.14 5.20
C ALA A 181 7.80 -8.64 5.48
N GLY A 182 6.81 -7.95 6.05
CA GLY A 182 6.93 -6.56 6.47
C GLY A 182 7.99 -6.35 7.55
N SER A 183 8.09 -7.25 8.53
CA SER A 183 9.15 -7.21 9.55
C SER A 183 10.54 -7.34 8.94
N GLN A 184 10.70 -8.28 8.00
CA GLN A 184 11.98 -8.45 7.28
C GLN A 184 12.33 -7.21 6.44
N ALA A 185 11.34 -6.62 5.78
CA ALA A 185 11.51 -5.37 5.05
C ALA A 185 11.87 -4.19 5.97
N LEU A 186 11.27 -4.11 7.16
CA LEU A 186 11.60 -3.09 8.15
C LEU A 186 13.05 -3.22 8.64
N ASP A 187 13.51 -4.44 8.91
CA ASP A 187 14.91 -4.71 9.26
C ASP A 187 15.87 -4.28 8.15
N LEU A 188 15.49 -4.51 6.90
CA LEU A 188 16.27 -4.10 5.75
C LEU A 188 16.33 -2.57 5.62
N TYR A 189 15.21 -1.87 5.78
CA TYR A 189 15.17 -0.40 5.83
C TYR A 189 16.00 0.17 6.99
N ASN A 190 15.94 -0.44 8.18
CA ASN A 190 16.78 -0.06 9.31
C ASN A 190 18.27 -0.15 8.95
N LYS A 191 18.70 -1.23 8.28
CA LYS A 191 20.09 -1.39 7.82
C LYS A 191 20.47 -0.30 6.81
N PHE A 192 19.61 0.02 5.85
CA PHE A 192 19.88 1.12 4.91
C PHE A 192 20.08 2.45 5.62
N CYS A 193 19.17 2.81 6.53
CA CYS A 193 19.25 4.05 7.32
C CYS A 193 20.52 4.11 8.18
N ASN A 194 20.90 2.99 8.80
CA ASN A 194 22.12 2.91 9.59
C ASN A 194 23.38 3.10 8.74
N CYS A 195 23.37 2.68 7.49
CA CYS A 195 24.49 2.90 6.59
C CYS A 195 24.62 4.35 6.12
N PHE A 196 23.52 5.11 6.07
CA PHE A 196 23.58 6.57 5.83
C PHE A 196 24.20 7.32 7.02
N THR A 197 23.87 6.89 8.24
CA THR A 197 24.37 7.52 9.48
C THR A 197 25.76 7.04 9.90
N ASN A 198 26.10 5.78 9.63
CA ASN A 198 27.40 5.18 9.95
C ASN A 198 27.85 4.18 8.88
N ALA A 199 28.55 4.70 7.87
CA ALA A 199 29.11 3.92 6.76
C ALA A 199 30.17 2.88 7.18
N ASN A 200 30.73 2.97 8.40
CA ASN A 200 31.79 2.07 8.84
C ASN A 200 31.26 0.73 9.37
N LEU A 201 29.94 0.56 9.49
CA LEU A 201 29.35 -0.71 9.92
C LEU A 201 29.69 -1.83 8.93
N SER A 202 30.12 -2.98 9.47
CA SER A 202 30.64 -4.10 8.68
C SER A 202 29.68 -4.59 7.60
N TYR A 203 28.38 -4.61 7.89
CA TYR A 203 27.35 -5.05 6.96
C TYR A 203 27.04 -4.04 5.84
N CYS A 204 27.44 -2.77 5.96
CA CYS A 204 27.17 -1.77 4.92
C CYS A 204 27.95 -2.06 3.65
N LYS A 205 29.19 -2.56 3.77
CA LYS A 205 29.99 -3.00 2.62
C LYS A 205 29.34 -4.20 1.92
N THR A 206 28.82 -5.17 2.68
CA THR A 206 28.10 -6.32 2.12
C THR A 206 26.84 -5.90 1.37
N LEU A 207 26.04 -4.99 1.96
CA LEU A 207 24.85 -4.44 1.30
C LEU A 207 25.19 -3.63 0.05
N ALA A 208 26.33 -2.92 0.06
CA ALA A 208 26.81 -2.15 -1.09
C ALA A 208 27.38 -3.02 -2.22
N GLN A 209 27.80 -4.24 -1.92
CA GLN A 209 28.34 -5.21 -2.88
C GLN A 209 27.27 -6.16 -3.41
N ALA A 210 26.11 -6.25 -2.76
CA ALA A 210 25.01 -7.15 -3.13
C ALA A 210 24.25 -6.76 -4.42
N ALA A 211 24.77 -5.87 -5.26
CA ALA A 211 24.18 -5.60 -6.57
C ALA A 211 24.30 -6.86 -7.46
N PRO A 212 23.26 -7.20 -8.25
CA PRO A 212 23.30 -8.37 -9.12
C PRO A 212 24.46 -8.23 -10.10
N SER A 213 25.33 -9.24 -10.12
CA SER A 213 26.27 -9.44 -11.22
C SER A 213 25.48 -9.40 -12.54
N LYS A 214 25.87 -8.49 -13.43
CA LYS A 214 25.33 -8.28 -14.78
C LYS A 214 24.73 -9.54 -15.41
N GLY A 215 23.45 -9.48 -15.75
CA GLY A 215 22.78 -10.52 -16.52
C GLY A 215 21.30 -10.25 -16.76
N GLY A 216 20.95 -9.12 -17.36
CA GLY A 216 19.55 -8.83 -17.72
C GLY A 216 19.39 -7.43 -18.28
N ARG A 217 18.94 -7.35 -19.53
CA ARG A 217 18.84 -6.18 -20.41
C ARG A 217 18.11 -4.99 -19.78
N GLY A 218 18.47 -3.80 -20.26
CA GLY A 218 18.14 -2.51 -19.69
C GLY A 218 16.66 -2.29 -19.42
N PHE A 219 16.38 -1.74 -18.25
CA PHE A 219 15.15 -1.03 -17.98
C PHE A 219 15.43 0.47 -18.19
N SER A 220 14.95 0.99 -19.32
CA SER A 220 14.79 2.42 -19.51
C SER A 220 13.83 2.93 -18.43
N SER A 221 14.32 3.75 -17.51
CA SER A 221 13.47 4.52 -16.61
C SER A 221 12.74 5.58 -17.43
N GLY A 222 11.51 5.26 -17.86
CA GLY A 222 10.51 6.27 -18.15
C GLY A 222 10.13 6.94 -16.83
N PHE A 223 10.87 7.99 -16.47
CA PHE A 223 10.28 9.08 -15.71
C PHE A 223 9.26 9.72 -16.65
N SER A 224 7.99 9.33 -16.50
CA SER A 224 6.90 10.12 -17.03
C SER A 224 6.76 11.34 -16.11
N ASP A 225 7.49 12.39 -16.44
CA ASP A 225 7.09 13.75 -16.10
C ASP A 225 5.91 14.08 -17.03
N ASP A 226 4.71 13.76 -16.56
CA ASP A 226 3.46 14.22 -17.18
C ASP A 226 2.57 14.73 -16.04
N ASP A 227 2.77 16.00 -15.71
CA ASP A 227 1.70 16.89 -15.25
C ASP A 227 1.85 18.17 -16.07
N SER A 228 1.15 18.18 -17.20
CA SER A 228 0.90 19.35 -18.00
C SER A 228 -0.26 20.16 -17.40
N ASP A 229 -0.08 21.48 -17.47
CA ASP A 229 -1.08 22.55 -17.40
C ASP A 229 -1.58 22.95 -16.00
N ASN A 230 -1.43 24.24 -15.62
CA ASN A 230 -2.25 25.30 -16.19
C ASN A 230 -1.95 26.69 -15.54
N ARG A 231 -2.04 27.73 -16.39
CA ARG A 231 -2.35 29.16 -16.09
C ARG A 231 -1.24 30.04 -15.55
N ASP A 232 -0.62 30.80 -16.47
CA ASP A 232 -0.31 32.20 -16.21
C ASP A 232 -1.12 33.07 -17.17
N ASP A 233 -2.14 33.70 -16.60
CA ASP A 233 -2.98 34.72 -17.19
C ASP A 233 -2.11 35.96 -17.47
N ARG A 234 -1.78 36.22 -18.75
CA ARG A 234 -1.23 37.51 -19.15
C ARG A 234 -2.36 38.54 -19.19
N PHE A 235 -2.52 39.23 -18.07
CA PHE A 235 -3.14 40.54 -18.02
C PHE A 235 -2.28 41.54 -18.80
N ASP A 236 -2.87 42.13 -19.83
CA ASP A 236 -2.58 43.50 -20.26
C ASP A 236 -2.78 44.44 -19.06
N ASP A 237 -1.79 45.27 -18.77
CA ASP A 237 -1.98 46.72 -18.59
C ASP A 237 -0.66 47.41 -18.19
N ASN A 238 -0.15 48.18 -19.17
CA ASN A 238 0.09 49.62 -19.05
C ASN A 238 1.32 50.18 -18.29
N GLN A 239 1.95 51.15 -18.97
CA GLN A 239 2.86 52.22 -18.49
C GLN A 239 4.31 51.78 -18.18
N GLY A 240 5.37 52.41 -18.68
CA GLY A 240 5.54 53.65 -19.42
C GLY A 240 7.05 54.00 -19.39
N PHE A 241 7.48 54.83 -20.35
CA PHE A 241 8.64 55.73 -20.31
C PHE A 241 10.02 55.18 -19.90
N ASP A 242 11.00 55.27 -20.81
CA ASP A 242 12.08 56.25 -20.67
C ASP A 242 12.93 56.37 -21.96
N PRO A 243 13.77 57.42 -22.09
CA PRO A 243 14.06 58.09 -23.35
C PRO A 243 15.51 57.84 -23.81
N PHE A 244 15.86 58.53 -24.90
CA PHE A 244 17.16 58.62 -25.59
C PHE A 244 17.34 57.66 -26.76
#